data_AF-A0A326QLK4-F1
#
_entry.id   AF-A0A326QLK4-F1
#
_cell.length_a   1.000
_cell.length_b   1.000
_cell.length_c   1.000
_cell.angle_alpha   90.00
_cell.angle_beta   90.00
_cell.angle_gamma   90.00
#
_symmetry.space_group_name_H-M   'P 1'
#
loop_
_entity.id
_entity.type
_entity.pdbx_description
1 polymer ?
#
loop_
_entity_poly.entity_id
_entity_poly.type
_entity_poly.pdbx_seq_one_letter_code
_entity_poly.pdbx_strand_id
1 'polypeptide(L)'
;MPFSFAASLVLLLSGLSVQTAALQARARLEADLKRDRAEDALASAAQQVVAQLSGPFACLLHLPSESWSGQVCAEGVTTSALVTGSVAGLRYRVVAWRPAAAAEPAQLLLQLVGEQGAHGMQRRFAVSLAEEAGAAPISTVRGMGL
;
A
#
# COMPACT_ATOMS: atom_id res chain seq x y z
N MET A 1 21.94 -35.12 49.16
CA MET A 1 22.24 -34.83 47.74
C MET A 1 21.30 -33.73 47.20
N PRO A 2 21.51 -32.44 47.53
CA PRO A 2 20.62 -31.34 47.13
C PRO A 2 20.91 -30.77 45.72
N PHE A 3 22.06 -31.12 45.11
CA PHE A 3 22.50 -30.54 43.84
C PHE A 3 21.71 -31.02 42.61
N SER A 4 21.08 -32.19 42.66
CA SER A 4 20.34 -32.75 41.51
C SER A 4 19.09 -31.94 41.16
N PHE A 5 18.42 -31.32 42.14
CA PHE A 5 17.22 -30.52 41.91
C PHE A 5 17.52 -29.18 41.20
N ALA A 6 18.65 -28.56 41.54
CA ALA A 6 19.05 -27.28 40.93
C ALA A 6 19.39 -27.45 39.44
N ALA A 7 20.06 -28.55 39.07
CA ALA A 7 20.42 -28.82 37.68
C ALA A 7 19.18 -29.05 36.79
N SER A 8 18.19 -29.80 37.29
CA SER A 8 16.93 -30.02 36.56
C SER A 8 16.12 -28.74 36.37
N LEU A 9 16.10 -27.86 37.38
CA LEU A 9 15.42 -26.57 37.30
C LEU A 9 16.04 -25.68 36.21
N VAL A 10 17.37 -25.58 36.16
CA VAL A 10 18.08 -24.78 35.15
C VAL A 10 17.81 -25.29 33.73
N LEU A 11 17.76 -26.62 33.54
CA LEU A 11 17.43 -27.23 32.25
C LEU A 11 15.97 -26.97 31.83
N LEU A 12 15.04 -26.96 32.78
CA LEU A 12 13.63 -26.62 32.49
C LEU A 12 13.47 -25.14 32.13
N LEU A 13 14.16 -24.22 32.84
CA LEU A 13 14.12 -22.79 32.52
C LEU A 13 14.79 -22.47 31.18
N SER A 14 15.92 -23.11 30.85
CA SER A 14 16.57 -22.91 29.56
C SER A 14 15.72 -23.45 28.40
N GLY A 15 15.07 -24.60 28.60
CA GLY A 15 14.12 -25.17 27.64
C GLY A 15 12.92 -24.26 27.36
N LEU A 16 12.29 -23.71 28.41
CA LEU A 16 11.17 -22.76 28.25
C LEU A 16 11.61 -21.47 27.54
N SER A 17 12.81 -20.95 27.86
CA SER A 17 13.32 -19.73 27.24
C SER A 17 13.52 -19.86 25.72
N VAL A 18 13.95 -21.04 25.25
CA VAL A 18 14.13 -21.29 23.81
C VAL A 18 12.77 -21.43 23.10
N GLN A 19 11.80 -22.07 23.75
CA GLN A 19 10.46 -22.24 23.18
C GLN A 19 9.73 -20.90 23.03
N THR A 20 9.81 -20.02 24.03
CA THR A 20 9.21 -18.68 23.95
C THR A 20 9.91 -17.82 22.90
N ALA A 21 11.24 -17.87 22.81
CA ALA A 21 12.00 -17.17 21.78
C ALA A 21 11.62 -17.63 20.36
N ALA A 22 11.44 -18.94 20.14
CA ALA A 22 11.02 -19.48 18.85
C ALA A 22 9.61 -19.03 18.44
N LEU A 23 8.66 -19.00 19.37
CA LEU A 23 7.30 -18.50 19.12
C LEU A 23 7.31 -17.00 18.78
N GLN A 24 8.07 -16.21 19.53
CA GLN A 24 8.22 -14.78 19.24
C GLN A 24 8.87 -14.53 17.89
N ALA A 25 9.89 -15.32 17.51
CA ALA A 25 10.51 -15.22 16.20
C ALA A 25 9.51 -15.50 15.06
N ARG A 26 8.67 -16.54 15.20
CA ARG A 26 7.61 -16.84 14.22
C ARG A 26 6.58 -15.73 14.12
N ALA A 27 6.12 -15.20 15.25
CA ALA A 27 5.15 -14.10 15.27
C ALA A 27 5.71 -12.84 14.57
N ARG A 28 7.01 -12.54 14.74
CA ARG A 28 7.68 -11.45 14.04
C ARG A 28 7.75 -11.70 12.53
N LEU A 29 8.20 -12.88 12.11
CA LEU A 29 8.26 -13.23 10.69
C LEU A 29 6.89 -13.15 10.00
N GLU A 30 5.82 -13.61 10.66
CA GLU A 30 4.47 -13.48 10.12
C GLU A 30 4.02 -12.02 10.01
N ALA A 31 4.37 -11.18 10.98
CA ALA A 31 4.06 -9.76 10.93
C ALA A 31 4.82 -9.06 9.80
N ASP A 32 6.10 -9.38 9.61
CA ASP A 32 6.94 -8.84 8.54
C ASP A 32 6.39 -9.25 7.17
N LEU A 33 6.07 -10.54 6.97
CA LEU A 33 5.47 -11.01 5.71
C LEU A 33 4.12 -10.36 5.41
N LYS A 34 3.29 -10.11 6.43
CA LYS A 34 2.02 -9.38 6.25
C LYS A 34 2.27 -7.94 5.84
N ARG A 35 3.29 -7.31 6.42
CA ARG A 35 3.69 -5.94 6.09
C ARG A 35 4.17 -5.85 4.65
N ASP A 36 5.09 -6.72 4.25
CA ASP A 36 5.67 -6.72 2.89
C ASP A 36 4.59 -6.91 1.83
N ARG A 37 3.68 -7.87 2.05
CA ARG A 37 2.53 -8.07 1.15
C ARG A 37 1.62 -6.84 1.03
N ALA A 38 1.42 -6.12 2.13
CA ALA A 38 0.63 -4.89 2.13
C ALA A 38 1.35 -3.78 1.36
N GLU A 39 2.67 -3.66 1.50
CA GLU A 39 3.48 -2.69 0.78
C GLU A 39 3.49 -2.97 -0.73
N ASP A 40 3.67 -4.23 -1.13
CA ASP A 40 3.62 -4.66 -2.53
C ASP A 40 2.23 -4.41 -3.14
N ALA A 41 1.17 -4.74 -2.41
CA ALA A 41 -0.20 -4.49 -2.87
C ALA A 41 -0.46 -2.99 -3.08
N LEU A 42 0.02 -2.11 -2.18
CA LEU A 42 -0.10 -0.67 -2.38
C LEU A 42 0.69 -0.18 -3.61
N ALA A 43 1.89 -0.72 -3.85
CA ALA A 43 2.67 -0.39 -5.03
C ALA A 43 1.98 -0.82 -6.33
N SER A 44 1.42 -2.04 -6.38
CA SER A 44 0.64 -2.51 -7.52
C SER A 44 -0.66 -1.72 -7.71
N ALA A 45 -1.36 -1.38 -6.62
CA ALA A 45 -2.54 -0.51 -6.67
C ALA A 45 -2.19 0.86 -7.23
N ALA A 46 -1.05 1.44 -6.84
CA ALA A 46 -0.59 2.73 -7.36
C ALA A 46 -0.34 2.66 -8.86
N GLN A 47 0.33 1.62 -9.36
CA GLN A 47 0.51 1.41 -10.80
C GLN A 47 -0.84 1.28 -11.53
N GLN A 48 -1.79 0.52 -10.97
CA GLN A 48 -3.11 0.34 -11.55
C GLN A 48 -3.93 1.64 -11.58
N VAL A 49 -3.90 2.43 -10.51
CA VAL A 49 -4.59 3.74 -10.44
C VAL A 49 -3.98 4.71 -11.45
N VAL A 50 -2.65 4.75 -11.55
CA VAL A 50 -1.99 5.64 -12.49
C VAL A 50 -2.24 5.21 -13.94
N ALA A 51 -2.25 3.91 -14.24
CA ALA A 51 -2.63 3.42 -15.56
C ALA A 51 -4.07 3.81 -15.94
N GLN A 52 -5.00 3.78 -14.98
CA GLN A 52 -6.37 4.22 -15.18
C GLN A 52 -6.46 5.75 -15.37
N LEU A 53 -5.72 6.52 -14.58
CA LEU A 53 -5.60 7.98 -14.70
C LEU A 53 -4.97 8.42 -16.02
N SER A 54 -4.05 7.64 -16.58
CA SER A 54 -3.45 7.92 -17.90
C SER A 54 -4.30 7.43 -19.07
N GLY A 55 -5.34 6.62 -18.81
CA GLY A 55 -6.21 6.04 -19.83
C GLY A 55 -7.64 6.59 -19.75
N PRO A 56 -8.63 5.77 -19.36
CA PRO A 56 -10.04 6.16 -19.37
C PRO A 56 -10.38 7.35 -18.46
N PHE A 57 -9.52 7.65 -17.48
CA PHE A 57 -9.67 8.80 -16.57
C PHE A 57 -8.67 9.92 -16.82
N ALA A 58 -8.08 10.03 -18.03
CA ALA A 58 -7.13 11.07 -18.41
C ALA A 58 -7.61 12.50 -18.06
N CYS A 59 -8.92 12.76 -18.12
CA CYS A 59 -9.47 14.07 -17.78
C CYS A 59 -9.24 14.47 -16.30
N LEU A 60 -9.08 13.50 -15.40
CA LEU A 60 -8.88 13.74 -13.96
C LEU A 60 -7.41 13.94 -13.59
N LEU A 61 -6.49 13.66 -14.51
CA LEU A 61 -5.04 13.69 -14.25
C LEU A 61 -4.59 15.04 -13.70
N HIS A 62 -5.15 16.14 -14.22
CA HIS A 62 -4.84 17.51 -13.83
C HIS A 62 -5.71 18.07 -12.70
N LEU A 63 -6.66 17.27 -12.19
CA LEU A 63 -7.61 17.69 -11.16
C LEU A 63 -7.28 17.00 -9.84
N PRO A 64 -7.25 17.71 -8.70
CA PRO A 64 -7.12 17.06 -7.40
C PRO A 64 -8.30 16.12 -7.13
N SER A 65 -8.09 15.06 -6.35
CA SER A 65 -9.14 14.05 -6.09
C SER A 65 -10.42 14.63 -5.48
N GLU A 66 -10.31 15.75 -4.77
CA GLU A 66 -11.43 16.48 -4.17
C GLU A 66 -12.41 17.02 -5.20
N SER A 67 -11.96 17.29 -6.44
CA SER A 67 -12.80 17.82 -7.51
C SER A 67 -13.28 16.75 -8.51
N TRP A 68 -12.99 15.47 -8.27
CA TRP A 68 -13.42 14.37 -9.15
C TRP A 68 -14.92 14.07 -9.07
N SER A 69 -15.59 14.46 -7.98
CA SER A 69 -17.01 14.22 -7.80
C SER A 69 -17.82 14.96 -8.89
N GLY A 70 -18.63 14.22 -9.65
CA GLY A 70 -19.45 14.79 -10.73
C GLY A 70 -18.70 15.03 -12.04
N GLN A 71 -17.40 14.72 -12.12
CA GLN A 71 -16.66 14.75 -13.38
C GLN A 71 -16.99 13.51 -14.22
N VAL A 72 -17.17 13.72 -15.53
CA VAL A 72 -17.42 12.65 -16.50
C VAL A 72 -16.33 12.74 -17.57
N CYS A 73 -15.36 11.83 -17.54
CA CYS A 73 -14.31 11.78 -18.57
C CYS A 73 -14.82 11.17 -19.88
N ALA A 74 -15.69 10.15 -19.78
CA ALA A 74 -16.27 9.44 -20.90
C ALA A 74 -17.65 8.91 -20.51
N GLU A 75 -18.53 8.76 -21.50
CA GLU A 75 -19.86 8.16 -21.29
C GLU A 75 -19.73 6.76 -20.68
N GLY A 76 -20.50 6.51 -19.62
CA GLY A 76 -20.53 5.20 -18.94
C GLY A 76 -19.36 4.94 -17.98
N VAL A 77 -18.39 5.85 -17.86
CA VAL A 77 -17.25 5.69 -16.94
C VAL A 77 -17.49 6.46 -15.64
N THR A 78 -17.69 5.73 -14.53
CA THR A 78 -17.89 6.31 -13.21
C THR A 78 -16.58 6.41 -12.43
N THR A 79 -16.33 7.57 -11.80
CA THR A 79 -15.11 7.83 -11.00
C THR A 79 -14.98 6.94 -9.75
N SER A 80 -16.07 6.31 -9.30
CA SER A 80 -16.06 5.34 -8.20
C SER A 80 -15.12 4.15 -8.43
N ALA A 81 -14.99 3.70 -9.69
CA ALA A 81 -14.10 2.60 -10.06
C ALA A 81 -12.62 2.97 -9.94
N LEU A 82 -12.29 4.27 -10.02
CA LEU A 82 -10.94 4.78 -9.80
C LEU A 82 -10.66 4.98 -8.31
N VAL A 83 -11.65 5.50 -7.57
CA VAL A 83 -11.50 5.84 -6.14
C VAL A 83 -11.35 4.60 -5.26
N THR A 84 -11.99 3.49 -5.62
CA THR A 84 -11.88 2.22 -4.89
C THR A 84 -11.68 1.06 -5.83
N GLY A 85 -10.82 0.13 -5.45
CA GLY A 85 -10.55 -1.06 -6.25
C GLY A 85 -9.99 -2.20 -5.42
N SER A 86 -9.53 -3.25 -6.10
CA SER A 86 -8.85 -4.37 -5.47
C SER A 86 -7.64 -4.80 -6.28
N VAL A 87 -6.57 -5.17 -5.59
CA VAL A 87 -5.35 -5.74 -6.19
C VAL A 87 -4.87 -6.90 -5.34
N ALA A 88 -4.52 -8.03 -5.96
CA ALA A 88 -4.11 -9.25 -5.27
C ALA A 88 -5.06 -9.69 -4.12
N GLY A 89 -6.37 -9.47 -4.29
CA GLY A 89 -7.40 -9.79 -3.28
C GLY A 89 -7.53 -8.78 -2.13
N LEU A 90 -6.67 -7.75 -2.06
CA LEU A 90 -6.76 -6.67 -1.09
C LEU A 90 -7.50 -5.47 -1.68
N ARG A 91 -8.46 -4.92 -0.93
CA ARG A 91 -9.15 -3.70 -1.35
C ARG A 91 -8.31 -2.48 -1.01
N TYR A 92 -8.27 -1.52 -1.93
CA TYR A 92 -7.65 -0.23 -1.73
C TYR A 92 -8.63 0.91 -2.00
N ARG A 93 -8.30 2.08 -1.47
CA ARG A 93 -8.94 3.34 -1.79
C ARG A 93 -7.91 4.42 -2.08
N VAL A 94 -8.23 5.29 -3.03
CA VAL A 94 -7.54 6.57 -3.22
C VAL A 94 -7.99 7.51 -2.11
N VAL A 95 -7.04 7.94 -1.29
CA VAL A 95 -7.27 8.91 -0.22
C VAL A 95 -7.09 10.33 -0.77
N ALA A 96 -6.03 10.53 -1.54
CA ALA A 96 -5.76 11.80 -2.18
C ALA A 96 -4.99 11.61 -3.49
N TRP A 97 -5.33 12.43 -4.48
CA TRP A 97 -4.52 12.67 -5.67
C TRP A 97 -4.22 14.16 -5.76
N ARG A 98 -2.95 14.49 -5.89
CA ARG A 98 -2.47 15.85 -6.15
C ARG A 98 -1.78 15.85 -7.51
N PRO A 99 -2.27 16.60 -8.50
CA PRO A 99 -1.63 16.70 -9.79
C PRO A 99 -0.23 17.31 -9.66
N ALA A 100 0.62 17.08 -10.66
CA ALA A 100 1.96 17.66 -10.68
C ALA A 100 1.88 19.19 -10.72
N ALA A 101 2.80 19.84 -10.01
CA ALA A 101 3.02 21.28 -10.06
C ALA A 101 4.37 21.56 -10.71
N ALA A 102 4.64 22.82 -11.09
CA ALA A 102 5.80 23.19 -11.91
C ALA A 102 7.17 22.67 -11.41
N ALA A 103 7.32 22.38 -10.11
CA ALA A 103 8.56 21.84 -9.52
C ALA A 103 8.37 20.53 -8.75
N GLU A 104 7.15 19.96 -8.70
CA GLU A 104 6.85 18.79 -7.89
C GLU A 104 6.11 17.70 -8.69
N PRO A 105 6.51 16.42 -8.56
CA PRO A 105 5.78 15.33 -9.18
C PRO A 105 4.36 15.23 -8.60
N ALA A 106 3.45 14.61 -9.37
CA ALA A 106 2.13 14.32 -8.85
C ALA A 106 2.23 13.39 -7.63
N GLN A 107 1.32 13.53 -6.67
CA GLN A 107 1.31 12.73 -5.45
C GLN A 107 0.03 11.91 -5.37
N LEU A 108 0.19 10.61 -5.20
CA LEU A 108 -0.91 9.68 -4.97
C LEU A 108 -0.82 9.11 -3.55
N LEU A 109 -1.92 9.20 -2.81
CA LEU A 109 -2.03 8.66 -1.47
C LEU A 109 -3.06 7.53 -1.49
N LEU A 110 -2.61 6.32 -1.24
CA LEU A 110 -3.45 5.12 -1.22
C LEU A 110 -3.54 4.55 0.19
N GLN A 111 -4.68 3.94 0.48
CA GLN A 111 -4.90 3.20 1.71
C GLN A 111 -5.49 1.82 1.39
N LEU A 112 -4.97 0.78 2.02
CA LEU A 112 -5.63 -0.52 2.07
C LEU A 112 -6.86 -0.41 2.98
N VAL A 113 -7.97 -0.99 2.55
CA VAL A 113 -9.17 -1.09 3.38
C VAL A 113 -8.97 -2.28 4.30
N GLY A 114 -8.68 -2.02 5.58
CA GLY A 114 -8.53 -3.06 6.59
C GLY A 114 -9.82 -3.85 6.80
N GLU A 115 -9.70 -5.04 7.37
CA GLU A 115 -10.86 -5.78 7.84
C GLU A 115 -11.53 -5.00 8.98
N GLN A 116 -12.87 -4.92 8.94
CA GLN A 116 -13.70 -4.33 9.99
C GLN A 116 -13.43 -2.85 10.35
N GLY A 117 -13.04 -2.01 9.39
CA GLY A 117 -13.00 -0.55 9.58
C GLY A 117 -11.78 -0.03 10.33
N ALA A 118 -10.79 -0.88 10.61
CA ALA A 118 -9.47 -0.42 10.99
C ALA A 118 -8.86 0.42 9.86
N HIS A 119 -8.16 1.51 10.20
CA HIS A 119 -7.33 2.23 9.25
C HIS A 119 -6.24 1.28 8.74
N GLY A 120 -6.42 0.78 7.52
CA GLY A 120 -5.39 -0.05 6.91
C GLY A 120 -4.18 0.78 6.52
N MET A 121 -3.11 0.07 6.14
CA MET A 121 -1.85 0.69 5.75
C MET A 121 -2.07 1.73 4.66
N GLN A 122 -1.46 2.90 4.84
CA GLN A 122 -1.50 4.00 3.89
C GLN A 122 -0.09 4.28 3.39
N ARG A 123 0.04 4.64 2.11
CA ARG A 123 1.34 4.99 1.51
C ARG A 123 1.18 6.08 0.47
N ARG A 124 2.15 6.99 0.45
CA ARG A 124 2.26 8.04 -0.55
C ARG A 124 3.21 7.61 -1.65
N PHE A 125 2.87 7.98 -2.88
CA PHE A 125 3.65 7.71 -4.07
C PHE A 125 3.84 9.01 -4.83
N ALA A 126 5.08 9.26 -5.26
CA ALA A 126 5.36 10.24 -6.29
C ALA A 126 5.10 9.60 -7.65
N VAL A 127 4.37 10.30 -8.50
CA VAL A 127 4.02 9.89 -9.86
C VAL A 127 4.63 10.89 -10.81
N SER A 128 5.58 10.43 -11.60
CA SER A 128 6.16 11.21 -12.68
C SER A 128 5.53 10.76 -13.98
N LEU A 129 4.82 11.68 -14.62
CA LEU A 129 4.25 11.48 -15.95
C LEU A 129 5.30 11.93 -16.95
N ALA A 130 5.88 10.99 -17.71
CA ALA A 130 6.68 11.37 -18.85
C ALA A 130 5.73 11.85 -19.95
N GLU A 131 5.71 13.15 -20.22
CA GLU A 131 5.17 13.70 -21.47
C GLU A 131 6.14 13.29 -22.60
N GLU A 132 6.04 12.05 -23.09
CA GLU A 132 6.63 11.73 -24.40
C GLU A 132 5.66 12.19 -25.49
N ALA A 133 6.16 13.06 -26.37
CA ALA A 133 5.46 13.58 -27.52
C ALA A 133 5.00 12.41 -28.43
N GLY A 134 3.74 11.98 -28.28
CA GLY A 134 3.06 11.10 -29.23
C GLY A 134 2.88 9.62 -28.84
N ALA A 135 3.25 9.19 -27.62
CA ALA A 135 2.99 7.83 -27.14
C ALA A 135 2.48 7.82 -25.69
N ALA A 136 1.72 6.78 -25.32
CA ALA A 136 1.05 6.68 -24.02
C ALA A 136 2.02 7.01 -22.86
N PRO A 137 1.63 7.88 -21.91
CA PRO A 137 2.55 8.43 -20.93
C PRO A 137 3.11 7.32 -20.04
N ILE A 138 4.43 7.11 -20.12
CA ILE A 138 5.13 6.18 -19.23
C ILE A 138 5.13 6.83 -17.85
N SER A 139 4.28 6.31 -16.98
CA SER A 139 4.19 6.77 -15.60
C SER A 139 5.12 5.95 -14.71
N THR A 140 6.09 6.61 -14.08
CA THR A 140 6.89 5.96 -13.03
C THR A 140 6.28 6.26 -11.67
N VAL A 141 6.10 5.22 -10.87
CA VAL A 141 5.54 5.30 -9.52
C VAL A 141 6.66 5.00 -8.53
N ARG A 142 6.99 5.98 -7.68
CA ARG A 142 8.01 5.82 -6.63
C ARG A 142 7.35 5.98 -5.27
N GLY A 143 7.45 4.95 -4.43
CA GLY A 143 7.00 5.04 -3.04
C GLY A 143 7.79 6.12 -2.28
N MET A 144 7.08 7.04 -1.64
CA MET A 144 7.65 7.97 -0.68
C MET A 144 7.55 7.32 0.71
N GLY A 145 8.64 7.34 1.48
CA GLY A 145 8.57 7.04 2.91
C GLY A 145 7.52 7.93 3.57
N LEU A 146 6.77 7.37 4.52
CA LEU A 146 5.76 8.09 5.30
C LEU A 146 6.38 9.22 6.10
#